data_AF-A0A940TWL6-F1
#
_entry.id   AF-A0A940TWL6-F1
#
_cell.length_a   1.000
_cell.length_b   1.000
_cell.length_c   1.000
_cell.angle_alpha   90.00
_cell.angle_beta   90.00
_cell.angle_gamma   90.00
#
_symmetry.space_group_name_H-M   'P 1'
#
loop_
_entity.id
_entity.type
_entity.pdbx_description
1 polymer ?
#
loop_
_entity_poly.entity_id
_entity_poly.type
_entity_poly.pdbx_seq_one_letter_code
_entity_poly.pdbx_strand_id
1 'polypeptide(L)' 'MDEKKKQAYGIGNAILIVLLALTIGEFLLGNFADVWSIVWAPLIAIAVLKAFFVVRDFMHVRRLWTGDEEEHA' A
#
# COMPACT_ATOMS: atom_id res chain seq x y z
N MET A 1 10.61 16.56 19.74
CA MET A 1 10.54 15.68 18.57
C MET A 1 9.09 15.56 18.17
N ASP A 2 8.73 16.38 17.19
CA ASP A 2 7.40 16.76 16.73
C ASP A 2 6.36 15.62 16.62
N GLU A 3 5.21 15.82 17.26
CA GLU A 3 4.02 14.95 17.16
C GLU A 3 3.60 14.69 15.70
N LYS A 4 3.83 15.65 14.80
CA LYS A 4 3.59 15.51 13.35
C LYS A 4 4.44 14.41 12.71
N LYS A 5 5.71 14.27 13.12
CA LYS A 5 6.58 13.19 12.63
C LYS A 5 6.10 11.84 13.17
N LYS A 6 5.69 11.78 14.43
CA LYS A 6 5.19 10.56 15.08
C LYS A 6 3.91 10.01 14.39
N GLN A 7 3.00 10.88 13.95
CA GLN A 7 1.80 10.47 13.21
C GLN A 7 2.10 9.97 11.79
N ALA A 8 3.02 10.62 11.06
CA ALA A 8 3.43 10.17 9.73
C ALA A 8 4.08 8.77 9.77
N TYR A 9 4.92 8.51 10.79
CA TYR A 9 5.47 7.17 11.03
C TYR A 9 4.39 6.14 11.40
N GLY A 10 3.35 6.54 12.13
CA GLY A 10 2.24 5.66 12.50
C GLY A 10 1.44 5.16 11.29
N ILE A 11 1.16 6.05 10.33
CA ILE A 11 0.43 5.71 9.09
C ILE A 11 1.28 4.75 8.25
N GLY A 12 2.54 5.11 7.97
CA GLY A 12 3.45 4.25 7.19
C GLY A 12 3.61 2.85 7.79
N ASN A 13 3.69 2.74 9.12
CA ASN A 13 3.80 1.45 9.80
C ASN A 13 2.52 0.62 9.70
N ALA A 14 1.33 1.24 9.80
CA ALA A 14 0.07 0.54 9.62
C ALA A 14 -0.07 -0.05 8.21
N ILE A 15 0.37 0.68 7.18
CA ILE A 15 0.32 0.22 5.80
C ILE A 15 1.35 -0.88 5.54
N LEU A 16 2.52 -0.79 6.17
CA LEU A 16 3.52 -1.85 6.12
C LEU A 16 2.97 -3.17 6.67
N ILE A 17 2.21 -3.12 7.77
CA ILE A 17 1.52 -4.29 8.33
C ILE A 17 0.47 -4.85 7.36
N VAL A 18 -0.34 -3.98 6.73
CA VAL A 18 -1.35 -4.39 5.73
C VAL A 18 -0.69 -5.03 4.50
N LEU A 19 0.37 -4.44 3.97
CA LEU A 19 1.16 -4.96 2.85
C LEU A 19 1.78 -6.33 3.17
N LEU A 20 2.28 -6.49 4.39
CA LEU A 20 2.84 -7.73 4.87
C LEU A 20 1.77 -8.82 4.97
N ALA A 21 0.58 -8.50 5.49
CA ALA A 21 -0.56 -9.42 5.53
C ALA A 21 -1.04 -9.83 4.13
N LEU A 22 -1.14 -8.88 3.18
CA LEU A 22 -1.50 -9.16 1.79
C LEU A 22 -0.47 -10.10 1.12
N THR A 23 0.81 -9.90 1.40
CA THR A 23 1.90 -10.74 0.85
C THR A 23 1.85 -12.17 1.41
N ILE A 24 1.55 -12.32 2.70
CA ILE A 24 1.32 -13.66 3.29
C ILE A 24 0.09 -14.32 2.68
N GLY A 25 -1.00 -13.56 2.47
CA GLY A 25 -2.20 -14.03 1.81
C GLY A 25 -1.94 -14.55 0.39
N GLU A 26 -1.17 -13.82 -0.42
CA GLU A 26 -0.74 -14.29 -1.76
C GLU A 26 0.08 -15.58 -1.68
N PHE A 27 1.04 -15.66 -0.75
CA PHE A 27 1.89 -16.83 -0.61
C PHE A 27 1.06 -18.08 -0.26
N LEU A 28 0.10 -17.94 0.66
CA LEU A 28 -0.81 -19.02 1.01
C LEU A 28 -1.69 -19.41 -0.19
N LEU A 29 -2.32 -18.44 -0.85
CA LEU A 29 -3.17 -18.70 -2.03
C LEU A 29 -2.39 -19.35 -3.18
N GLY A 30 -1.16 -18.93 -3.42
CA GLY A 30 -0.27 -19.52 -4.43
C GLY A 30 0.19 -20.93 -4.07
N ASN A 31 0.33 -21.24 -2.77
CA ASN A 31 0.70 -22.59 -2.33
C ASN A 31 -0.45 -23.62 -2.47
N PHE A 32 -1.71 -23.17 -2.47
CA PHE A 32 -2.88 -24.03 -2.71
C PHE A 32 -3.28 -24.12 -4.21
N ALA A 33 -2.47 -23.56 -5.10
CA ALA A 33 -2.85 -23.26 -6.48
C ALA A 33 -2.58 -24.40 -7.49
N ASP A 34 -3.26 -25.54 -7.34
CA ASP A 34 -3.36 -26.53 -8.42
C ASP A 34 -4.37 -26.12 -9.51
N VAL A 35 -5.15 -25.05 -9.30
CA VAL A 35 -6.24 -24.62 -10.19
C VAL A 35 -5.92 -23.30 -10.90
N TRP A 36 -5.32 -23.41 -12.08
CA TRP A 36 -4.89 -22.30 -12.94
C TRP A 36 -5.98 -21.22 -13.20
N SER A 37 -7.27 -21.58 -13.27
CA SER A 37 -8.33 -20.60 -13.61
C SER A 37 -8.95 -19.86 -12.42
N ILE A 38 -8.97 -20.42 -11.21
CA ILE A 38 -9.61 -19.78 -10.04
C ILE A 38 -8.62 -18.89 -9.27
N VAL A 39 -7.33 -19.18 -9.36
CA VAL A 39 -6.29 -18.52 -8.55
C VAL A 39 -5.83 -17.19 -9.17
N TRP A 40 -5.96 -17.03 -10.49
CA TRP A 40 -5.51 -15.80 -11.18
C TRP A 40 -6.29 -14.55 -10.77
N ALA A 41 -7.61 -14.66 -10.59
CA ALA A 41 -8.46 -13.53 -10.21
C ALA A 41 -8.11 -12.93 -8.82
N PRO A 42 -8.00 -13.72 -7.72
CA PRO A 42 -7.63 -13.19 -6.43
C PRO A 42 -6.19 -12.67 -6.37
N LEU A 43 -5.24 -13.30 -7.06
CA LEU A 43 -3.84 -12.81 -7.11
C LEU A 43 -3.75 -11.42 -7.78
N ILE A 44 -4.44 -11.23 -8.91
CA ILE A 44 -4.49 -9.92 -9.57
C ILE A 44 -5.20 -8.89 -8.68
N ALA A 45 -6.29 -9.27 -8.00
CA ALA A 45 -6.97 -8.37 -7.09
C ALA A 45 -6.05 -7.92 -5.94
N ILE A 46 -5.30 -8.84 -5.33
CA ILE A 46 -4.34 -8.52 -4.26
C ILE A 46 -3.20 -7.63 -4.79
N ALA A 47 -2.67 -7.93 -5.97
CA ALA A 47 -1.63 -7.13 -6.61
C ALA A 47 -2.09 -5.69 -6.89
N VAL A 48 -3.32 -5.50 -7.37
CA VAL A 48 -3.90 -4.16 -7.60
C VAL A 48 -4.14 -3.43 -6.27
N LEU A 49 -4.66 -4.11 -5.26
CA LEU A 49 -4.88 -3.53 -3.94
C LEU A 49 -3.55 -3.05 -3.34
N LYS A 50 -2.51 -3.90 -3.42
CA LYS A 50 -1.14 -3.59 -2.99
C LYS A 50 -0.58 -2.38 -3.72
N ALA A 51 -0.70 -2.34 -5.04
CA ALA A 51 -0.24 -1.21 -5.85
C ALA A 51 -0.92 0.10 -5.43
N PHE A 52 -2.23 0.07 -5.16
CA PHE A 52 -2.97 1.23 -4.67
C PHE A 52 -2.42 1.75 -3.33
N PHE A 53 -2.20 0.88 -2.34
CA PHE A 53 -1.62 1.29 -1.05
C PHE A 53 -0.20 1.84 -1.19
N VAL A 54 0.64 1.23 -2.02
CA VAL A 54 2.00 1.71 -2.28
C VAL A 54 2.00 3.08 -2.96
N VAL A 55 1.16 3.27 -3.99
CA VAL A 55 1.07 4.52 -4.73
C VAL A 55 0.47 5.64 -3.87
N ARG A 56 -0.50 5.33 -3.02
CA ARG A 56 -1.17 6.34 -2.17
C ARG A 56 -0.27 6.86 -1.05
N ASP A 57 0.45 5.95 -0.39
CA ASP A 57 1.13 6.26 0.87
C ASP A 57 2.67 6.27 0.80
N PHE A 58 3.29 5.49 -0.10
CA PHE A 58 4.75 5.44 -0.22
C PHE A 58 5.24 6.31 -1.38
N MET A 59 4.56 6.27 -2.53
CA MET A 59 4.73 7.32 -3.52
C MET A 59 3.97 8.52 -2.99
N HIS A 60 4.66 9.63 -2.77
CA HIS A 60 4.06 10.83 -2.23
C HIS A 60 3.19 11.53 -3.29
N VAL A 61 2.20 10.83 -3.86
CA VAL A 61 1.25 11.38 -4.83
C VAL A 61 0.47 12.53 -4.20
N ARG A 62 0.18 12.47 -2.90
CA ARG A 62 -0.32 13.63 -2.14
C ARG A 62 0.61 14.83 -2.21
N ARG A 63 1.93 14.67 -2.22
CA ARG A 63 2.89 15.79 -2.33
C ARG A 63 2.94 16.38 -3.74
N LEU A 64 2.58 15.61 -4.77
CA LEU A 64 2.45 16.14 -6.13
C LEU A 64 1.11 16.86 -6.34
N TRP A 65 0.09 16.55 -5.52
CA TRP A 65 -1.23 17.19 -5.56
C TRP A 65 -1.39 18.33 -4.56
N THR A 66 -0.62 18.32 -3.48
CA THR A 66 -0.32 19.49 -2.64
C THR A 66 0.80 20.26 -3.34
N GLY A 67 0.43 20.90 -4.45
CA GLY A 67 1.29 21.87 -5.10
C GLY A 67 1.80 22.91 -4.08
N ASP A 68 2.97 23.45 -4.38
CA ASP A 68 3.51 24.69 -3.82
C ASP A 68 2.50 25.84 -3.96
N GLU A 69 1.48 25.88 -3.11
CA GLU A 69 0.47 26.95 -3.15
C GLU A 69 0.23 27.55 -1.77
N GLU A 70 1.29 27.75 -0.97
CA GLU A 70 1.25 28.62 0.23
C GLU A 70 2.66 28.97 0.80
N GLU A 71 3.63 29.39 -0.03
CA GLU A 71 4.85 30.08 0.49
C GLU A 71 5.27 31.29 -0.36
N HIS A 72 4.36 32.07 -0.94
CA HIS A 72 4.66 33.44 -1.43
C HIS A 72 3.40 34.32 -1.52
N ALA A 73 2.96 34.88 -0.39
CA ALA A 73 2.15 36.10 -0.33
C ALA A 73 2.43 36.88 0.95
#